data_AF-A0A8J7QMF9-F1
#
_entry.id   AF-A0A8J7QMF9-F1
#
_cell.length_a   1.000
_cell.length_b   1.000
_cell.length_c   1.000
_cell.angle_alpha   90.00
_cell.angle_beta   90.00
_cell.angle_gamma   90.00
#
_symmetry.space_group_name_H-M   'P 1'
#
loop_
_entity.id
_entity.type
_entity.pdbx_description
1 polymer ?
#
loop_
_entity_poly.entity_id
_entity_poly.type
_entity_poly.pdbx_seq_one_letter_code
_entity_poly.pdbx_strand_id
1 'polypeptide(L)'
;MSRNLKEGLRWIDQAEADLKTARDCLEDGNYYASAFFAQQSAEKALKGFLYSRGFRALVTHSVLELLEESSKHEAEFSAHVNCGMELDKHYIGSRYPNFYPSGAPYKYYTREVAEKCLSCAESILKESKRYLKE
;
A
#
# COMPACT_ATOMS: atom_id res chain seq x y z
N MET A 1 -3.22 -8.72 24.08
CA MET A 1 -3.62 -9.84 23.21
C MET A 1 -4.23 -9.28 21.93
N SER A 2 -3.59 -9.53 20.78
CA SER A 2 -4.07 -9.11 19.46
C SER A 2 -5.46 -9.70 19.23
N ARG A 3 -6.46 -8.83 19.09
CA ARG A 3 -7.88 -9.23 19.09
C ARG A 3 -8.32 -9.87 17.77
N ASN A 4 -7.46 -9.89 16.74
CA ASN A 4 -7.69 -10.60 15.48
C ASN A 4 -6.39 -10.86 14.68
N LEU A 5 -5.36 -11.42 15.32
CA LEU A 5 -4.04 -11.65 14.70
C LEU A 5 -4.13 -12.48 13.42
N LYS A 6 -4.93 -13.55 13.45
CA LYS A 6 -5.11 -14.46 12.32
C LYS A 6 -5.58 -13.74 11.06
N GLU A 7 -6.54 -12.82 11.20
CA GLU A 7 -6.99 -12.02 10.06
C GLU A 7 -5.89 -11.04 9.64
N GLY A 8 -5.24 -10.36 10.59
CA GLY A 8 -4.11 -9.47 10.29
C GLY A 8 -3.03 -10.15 9.43
N LEU A 9 -2.68 -11.39 9.74
CA LEU A 9 -1.71 -12.19 8.99
C LEU A 9 -2.18 -12.54 7.57
N ARG A 10 -3.48 -12.83 7.36
CA ARG A 10 -4.03 -13.07 6.00
C ARG A 10 -3.90 -11.84 5.11
N TRP A 11 -4.08 -10.66 5.68
CA TRP A 11 -3.93 -9.39 4.96
C TRP A 11 -2.46 -9.07 4.64
N ILE A 12 -1.54 -9.39 5.57
CA ILE A 12 -0.09 -9.27 5.32
C ILE A 12 0.36 -10.23 4.22
N ASP A 13 -0.12 -11.47 4.21
CA ASP A 13 0.22 -12.46 3.18
C ASP A 13 -0.16 -11.94 1.77
N GLN A 14 -1.37 -11.37 1.63
CA GLN A 14 -1.76 -10.74 0.37
C GLN A 14 -0.93 -9.48 0.05
N ALA A 15 -0.56 -8.69 1.06
CA ALA A 15 0.29 -7.52 0.84
C ALA A 15 1.69 -7.92 0.33
N GLU A 16 2.25 -9.02 0.81
CA GLU A 16 3.52 -9.57 0.29
C GLU A 16 3.39 -10.04 -1.16
N ALA A 17 2.29 -10.71 -1.50
CA ALA A 17 2.01 -11.11 -2.88
C ALA A 17 1.83 -9.90 -3.82
N ASP A 18 1.15 -8.86 -3.37
CA ASP A 18 0.98 -7.62 -4.13
C ASP A 18 2.32 -6.90 -4.32
N LEU A 19 3.17 -6.84 -3.29
CA LEU A 19 4.50 -6.25 -3.39
C LEU A 19 5.39 -7.00 -4.38
N LYS A 20 5.33 -8.34 -4.36
CA LYS A 20 6.00 -9.17 -5.37
C LYS A 20 5.50 -8.82 -6.76
N THR A 21 4.18 -8.74 -6.95
CA THR A 21 3.56 -8.36 -8.23
C THR A 21 4.02 -6.98 -8.70
N ALA A 22 4.12 -6.02 -7.78
CA ALA A 22 4.63 -4.69 -8.08
C ALA A 22 6.09 -4.70 -8.57
N ARG A 23 6.93 -5.55 -7.98
CA ARG A 23 8.33 -5.75 -8.41
C ARG A 23 8.40 -6.40 -9.78
N ASP A 24 7.67 -7.49 -10.00
CA ASP A 24 7.60 -8.17 -11.30
C ASP A 24 7.16 -7.19 -12.41
N CYS A 25 6.14 -6.36 -12.13
CA CYS A 25 5.66 -5.34 -13.08
C CYS A 25 6.69 -4.25 -13.35
N LEU A 26 7.49 -3.85 -12.35
CA LEU A 26 8.56 -2.87 -12.53
C LEU A 26 9.63 -3.42 -13.47
N GLU A 27 10.03 -4.67 -13.27
CA GLU A 27 11.05 -5.35 -14.08
C GLU A 27 10.60 -5.53 -15.54
N ASP A 28 9.33 -5.87 -15.76
CA ASP A 28 8.73 -6.04 -17.10
C ASP A 28 8.40 -4.70 -17.81
N GLY A 29 8.54 -3.57 -17.12
CA GLY A 29 8.24 -2.24 -17.69
C GLY A 29 6.76 -1.83 -17.61
N ASN A 30 5.92 -2.60 -16.92
CA ASN A 30 4.51 -2.27 -16.65
C ASN A 30 4.38 -1.29 -15.47
N TYR A 31 4.94 -0.10 -15.61
CA TYR A 31 5.11 0.87 -14.51
C TYR A 31 3.80 1.29 -13.83
N TYR A 32 2.71 1.42 -14.60
CA TYR A 32 1.40 1.75 -14.03
C TYR A 32 0.87 0.65 -13.11
N ALA A 33 1.06 -0.62 -13.51
CA ALA A 33 0.66 -1.76 -12.72
C ALA A 33 1.55 -1.90 -11.48
N SER A 34 2.85 -1.64 -11.62
CA SER A 34 3.77 -1.60 -10.48
C SER A 34 3.32 -0.59 -9.41
N ALA A 35 2.99 0.65 -9.82
CA ALA A 35 2.49 1.67 -8.91
C ALA A 35 1.14 1.29 -8.26
N PHE A 36 0.23 0.68 -9.03
CA PHE A 36 -1.06 0.20 -8.51
C PHE A 36 -0.87 -0.90 -7.45
N PHE A 37 -0.07 -1.93 -7.76
CA PHE A 37 0.17 -3.03 -6.83
C PHE A 37 0.98 -2.60 -5.61
N ALA A 38 1.86 -1.60 -5.75
CA ALA A 38 2.53 -0.97 -4.61
C ALA A 38 1.52 -0.28 -3.66
N GLN A 39 0.56 0.49 -4.19
CA GLN A 39 -0.51 1.07 -3.38
C GLN A 39 -1.33 -0.02 -2.69
N GLN A 40 -1.72 -1.08 -3.41
CA GLN A 40 -2.47 -2.20 -2.85
C GLN A 40 -1.72 -2.93 -1.74
N SER A 41 -0.42 -3.17 -1.91
CA SER A 41 0.44 -3.75 -0.88
C SER A 41 0.41 -2.91 0.40
N ALA A 42 0.65 -1.60 0.30
CA ALA A 42 0.66 -0.71 1.45
C ALA A 42 -0.72 -0.67 2.15
N GLU A 43 -1.80 -0.53 1.39
CA GLU A 43 -3.17 -0.55 1.91
C GLU A 43 -3.46 -1.82 2.71
N LYS A 44 -3.16 -2.99 2.12
CA LYS A 44 -3.43 -4.28 2.75
C LYS A 44 -2.53 -4.53 3.95
N ALA A 45 -1.27 -4.07 3.92
CA ALA A 45 -0.36 -4.17 5.05
C ALA A 45 -0.88 -3.43 6.28
N LEU A 46 -1.30 -2.17 6.10
CA LEU A 46 -1.84 -1.33 7.17
C LEU A 46 -3.19 -1.87 7.67
N LYS A 47 -4.06 -2.34 6.78
CA LYS A 47 -5.28 -3.04 7.17
C LYS A 47 -4.97 -4.27 8.01
N GLY A 48 -3.97 -5.07 7.63
CA GLY A 48 -3.51 -6.21 8.41
C GLY A 48 -3.07 -5.83 9.82
N PHE A 49 -2.31 -4.74 9.93
CA PHE A 49 -1.93 -4.17 11.22
C PHE A 49 -3.16 -3.77 12.06
N LEU A 50 -4.07 -2.96 11.53
CA LEU A 50 -5.26 -2.50 12.24
C LEU A 50 -6.22 -3.65 12.60
N TYR A 51 -6.39 -4.65 11.74
CA TYR A 51 -7.13 -5.86 12.08
C TYR A 51 -6.51 -6.56 13.29
N SER A 52 -5.18 -6.68 13.35
CA SER A 52 -4.51 -7.24 14.53
C SER A 52 -4.75 -6.42 15.81
N ARG A 53 -5.06 -5.13 15.70
CA ARG A 53 -5.46 -4.24 16.81
C ARG A 53 -6.96 -4.33 17.17
N GLY A 54 -7.74 -5.11 16.43
CA GLY A 54 -9.14 -5.41 16.74
C GLY A 54 -10.16 -4.63 15.91
N PHE A 55 -9.72 -3.90 14.89
CA PHE A 55 -10.63 -3.29 13.92
C PHE A 55 -11.39 -4.38 13.15
N ARG A 56 -12.61 -4.06 12.69
CA ARG A 56 -13.48 -5.03 12.01
C ARG A 56 -14.00 -4.56 10.66
N ALA A 57 -14.10 -3.26 10.44
CA ALA A 57 -14.52 -2.67 9.17
C ALA A 57 -13.61 -1.49 8.83
N LEU A 58 -12.78 -1.65 7.80
CA LEU A 58 -11.91 -0.61 7.24
C LEU A 58 -12.37 -0.35 5.81
N VAL A 59 -13.26 0.63 5.64
CA VAL A 59 -13.91 0.97 4.36
C VAL A 59 -13.22 2.19 3.74
N THR A 60 -11.90 2.13 3.62
CA THR A 60 -11.10 3.14 2.92
C THR A 60 -10.04 2.44 2.07
N HIS A 61 -9.61 3.14 1.02
CA HIS A 61 -8.45 2.78 0.19
C HIS A 61 -7.31 3.78 0.35
N SER A 62 -7.50 4.83 1.16
CA SER A 62 -6.45 5.80 1.43
C SER A 62 -5.40 5.20 2.35
N VAL A 63 -4.19 5.06 1.84
CA VAL A 63 -3.00 4.67 2.59
C VAL A 63 -2.65 5.75 3.62
N LEU A 64 -2.88 7.04 3.29
CA LEU A 64 -2.69 8.13 4.24
C LEU A 64 -3.60 7.96 5.47
N GLU A 65 -4.92 7.81 5.28
CA GLU A 65 -5.86 7.63 6.39
C GLU A 65 -5.52 6.39 7.23
N LEU A 66 -5.12 5.30 6.58
CA LEU A 66 -4.70 4.08 7.27
C LEU A 66 -3.40 4.28 8.06
N LEU A 67 -2.45 5.07 7.58
CA LEU A 67 -1.23 5.43 8.30
C LEU A 67 -1.53 6.33 9.50
N GLU A 68 -2.39 7.33 9.32
CA GLU A 68 -2.82 8.20 10.41
C GLU A 68 -3.52 7.39 11.51
N GLU A 69 -4.42 6.48 11.16
CA GLU A 69 -5.05 5.58 12.14
C GLU A 69 -4.03 4.65 12.79
N SER A 70 -3.11 4.07 12.01
CA SER A 70 -2.07 3.19 12.55
C SER A 70 -1.13 3.94 13.52
N SER A 71 -0.85 5.21 13.24
CA SER A 71 0.01 6.05 14.08
C SER A 71 -0.56 6.36 15.47
N LYS A 72 -1.89 6.26 15.64
CA LYS A 72 -2.55 6.35 16.95
C LYS A 72 -2.24 5.17 17.85
N HIS A 73 -1.82 4.05 17.28
CA HIS A 73 -1.41 2.84 17.99
C HIS A 73 0.10 2.71 18.12
N GLU A 74 0.85 3.04 17.07
CA GLU A 74 2.32 2.95 17.05
C GLU A 74 2.89 4.18 16.32
N ALA A 75 3.59 5.06 17.03
CA ALA A 75 3.97 6.38 16.52
C ALA A 75 4.90 6.32 15.29
N GLU A 76 5.66 5.23 15.13
CA GLU A 76 6.59 5.01 14.02
C GLU A 76 5.91 5.05 12.65
N PHE A 77 4.62 4.73 12.53
CA PHE A 77 3.88 4.84 11.27
C PHE A 77 3.83 6.28 10.72
N SER A 78 3.95 7.30 11.58
CA SER A 78 3.96 8.71 11.17
C SER A 78 5.12 9.04 10.21
N ALA A 79 6.22 8.28 10.26
CA ALA A 79 7.37 8.45 9.37
C ALA A 79 7.04 8.15 7.89
N HIS A 80 5.93 7.47 7.61
CA HIS A 80 5.54 7.03 6.27
C HIS A 80 4.41 7.87 5.65
N VAL A 81 3.93 8.93 6.31
CA VAL A 81 2.81 9.76 5.85
C VAL A 81 2.98 10.27 4.41
N ASN A 82 4.18 10.74 4.06
CA ASN A 82 4.49 11.19 2.70
C ASN A 82 4.39 10.06 1.66
N CYS A 83 4.71 8.82 2.06
CA CYS A 83 4.52 7.66 1.21
C CYS A 83 3.02 7.34 1.02
N GLY A 84 2.20 7.49 2.06
CA GLY A 84 0.74 7.38 1.93
C GLY A 84 0.16 8.37 0.92
N MET A 85 0.54 9.65 1.04
CA MET A 85 0.12 10.70 0.09
C MET A 85 0.55 10.41 -1.35
N GLU A 86 1.73 9.83 -1.55
CA GLU A 86 2.18 9.44 -2.89
C GLU A 86 1.35 8.29 -3.44
N LEU A 87 1.21 7.21 -2.68
CA LEU A 87 0.54 5.99 -3.12
C LEU A 87 -0.94 6.21 -3.45
N ASP A 88 -1.63 7.09 -2.71
CA ASP A 88 -3.05 7.40 -2.93
C ASP A 88 -3.35 7.96 -4.34
N LYS A 89 -2.38 8.65 -4.97
CA LYS A 89 -2.51 9.15 -6.35
C LYS A 89 -2.72 8.03 -7.35
N HIS A 90 -2.24 6.83 -7.04
CA HIS A 90 -2.14 5.70 -7.96
C HIS A 90 -3.29 4.71 -7.84
N TYR A 91 -4.15 4.82 -6.82
CA TYR A 91 -5.31 3.94 -6.68
C TYR A 91 -6.30 4.08 -7.86
N ILE A 92 -6.69 5.32 -8.20
CA ILE A 92 -7.57 5.61 -9.35
C ILE A 92 -6.74 5.93 -10.59
N GLY A 93 -5.70 6.76 -10.45
CA GLY A 93 -4.94 7.31 -11.57
C GLY A 93 -4.32 6.23 -12.45
N SER A 94 -3.90 5.09 -11.91
CA SER A 94 -3.28 4.02 -12.72
C SER A 94 -4.26 3.27 -13.64
N ARG A 95 -5.57 3.38 -13.41
CA ARG A 95 -6.58 2.51 -14.04
C ARG A 95 -7.58 3.23 -14.92
N TYR A 96 -7.96 4.45 -14.56
CA TYR A 96 -9.13 5.12 -15.15
C TYR A 96 -8.70 6.23 -16.13
N PRO A 97 -9.02 6.11 -17.44
CA PRO A 97 -8.62 7.11 -18.44
C PRO A 97 -9.14 8.52 -18.17
N ASN A 98 -10.33 8.65 -17.58
CA ASN A 98 -10.94 9.95 -17.23
C ASN A 98 -10.22 10.68 -16.08
N PHE A 99 -9.22 10.07 -15.45
CA PHE A 99 -8.34 10.77 -14.51
C PHE A 99 -7.35 11.72 -15.20
N TYR A 100 -7.02 11.45 -16.47
CA TYR A 100 -6.05 12.23 -17.23
C TYR A 100 -6.74 13.07 -18.33
N PRO A 101 -6.14 14.20 -18.75
CA PRO A 101 -6.70 15.03 -19.82
C PRO A 101 -6.84 14.31 -21.17
N SER A 102 -6.04 13.28 -21.43
CA SER A 102 -6.04 12.56 -22.72
C SER A 102 -5.36 11.20 -22.63
N GLY A 103 -5.65 10.29 -23.56
CA GLY A 103 -4.89 9.03 -23.68
C GLY A 103 -5.16 8.02 -22.57
N ALA A 104 -4.39 6.93 -22.58
CA ALA A 104 -4.55 5.83 -21.63
C ALA A 104 -3.63 6.02 -20.40
N PRO A 105 -4.06 5.64 -19.18
CA PRO A 105 -3.32 5.82 -17.94
C PRO A 105 -1.88 5.34 -18.00
N TYR A 106 -1.63 4.16 -18.58
CA TYR A 106 -0.30 3.55 -18.58
C TYR A 106 0.79 4.42 -19.22
N LYS A 107 0.42 5.35 -20.11
CA LYS A 107 1.34 6.28 -20.77
C LYS A 107 1.88 7.38 -19.86
N TYR A 108 1.25 7.60 -18.70
CA TYR A 108 1.65 8.62 -17.72
C TYR A 108 2.62 8.10 -16.66
N TYR A 109 2.94 6.80 -16.68
CA TYR A 109 3.79 6.17 -15.68
C TYR A 109 5.20 5.94 -16.21
N THR A 110 6.17 6.40 -15.44
CA THR A 110 7.60 6.20 -15.70
C THR A 110 8.17 5.17 -14.72
N ARG A 111 9.36 4.68 -15.04
CA ARG A 111 10.13 3.83 -14.14
C ARG A 111 10.36 4.49 -12.78
N GLU A 112 10.69 5.77 -12.76
CA GLU A 112 10.91 6.55 -11.52
C GLU A 112 9.67 6.57 -10.62
N VAL A 113 8.48 6.78 -11.19
CA VAL A 113 7.22 6.73 -10.44
C VAL A 113 7.01 5.34 -9.83
N ALA A 114 7.23 4.28 -10.62
CA ALA A 114 7.08 2.91 -10.16
C ALA A 114 8.09 2.55 -9.05
N GLU A 115 9.36 2.92 -9.20
CA GLU A 115 10.42 2.70 -8.20
C GLU A 115 10.10 3.42 -6.88
N LYS A 116 9.63 4.67 -6.95
CA LYS A 116 9.22 5.44 -5.78
C LYS A 116 8.03 4.78 -5.07
N CYS A 117 7.01 4.35 -5.82
CA CYS A 117 5.86 3.65 -5.24
C CYS A 117 6.27 2.34 -4.58
N LEU A 118 7.10 1.53 -5.25
CA LEU A 118 7.59 0.26 -4.74
C LEU A 118 8.36 0.46 -3.43
N SER A 119 9.29 1.42 -3.39
CA SER A 119 10.05 1.76 -2.19
C SER A 119 9.14 2.17 -1.02
N CYS A 120 8.12 2.99 -1.28
CA CYS A 120 7.14 3.37 -0.28
C CYS A 120 6.35 2.16 0.26
N ALA A 121 5.89 1.27 -0.63
CA ALA A 121 5.15 0.07 -0.26
C ALA A 121 6.02 -0.92 0.54
N GLU A 122 7.28 -1.12 0.15
CA GLU A 122 8.26 -1.94 0.89
C GLU A 122 8.44 -1.42 2.31
N SER A 123 8.61 -0.11 2.46
CA SER A 123 8.82 0.56 3.74
C SER A 123 7.63 0.38 4.69
N ILE A 124 6.41 0.61 4.19
CA ILE A 124 5.15 0.46 4.96
C ILE A 124 4.89 -1.01 5.33
N LEU A 125 5.11 -1.94 4.39
CA LEU A 125 4.93 -3.37 4.65
C LEU A 125 5.92 -3.86 5.71
N LYS A 126 7.19 -3.45 5.61
CA LYS A 126 8.22 -3.78 6.60
C LYS A 126 7.80 -3.27 7.98
N GLU A 127 7.34 -2.03 8.09
CA GLU A 127 6.91 -1.45 9.35
C GLU A 127 5.70 -2.21 9.93
N SER A 128 4.69 -2.48 9.11
CA SER A 128 3.50 -3.25 9.51
C SER A 128 3.87 -4.63 10.06
N LYS A 129 4.81 -5.33 9.41
CA LYS A 129 5.26 -6.66 9.85
C LYS A 129 6.00 -6.66 11.19
N ARG A 130 6.60 -5.54 11.63
CA ARG A 130 7.30 -5.47 12.92
C ARG A 130 6.37 -5.73 14.10
N TYR A 131 5.10 -5.33 13.98
CA TYR A 131 4.10 -5.42 15.05
C TYR A 131 3.23 -6.68 14.98
N LEU A 132 3.44 -7.53 13.97
CA LEU A 132 2.68 -8.78 13.76
C LEU A 132 3.53 -10.04 13.97
N LYS A 133 4.82 -9.86 14.31
CA LYS A 133 5.68 -10.94 14.78
C LYS A 133 5.57 -11.04 16.30
N GLU A 134 5.45 -12.26 16.80
CA GLU A 134 5.57 -12.57 18.23
C GLU A 134 6.93 -12.16 18.80
#